data_AF-A0A317XFY2-F1
#
_entry.id   AF-A0A317XFY2-F1
#
_cell.length_a   1.000
_cell.length_b   1.000
_cell.length_c   1.000
_cell.angle_alpha   90.00
_cell.angle_beta   90.00
_cell.angle_gamma   90.00
#
_symmetry.space_group_name_H-M   'P 1'
#
loop_
_entity.id
_entity.type
_entity.pdbx_description
1 polymer ?
#
loop_
_entity_poly.entity_id
_entity_poly.type
_entity_poly.pdbx_seq_one_letter_code
_entity_poly.pdbx_strand_id
1 'polypeptide(L)' 'MFRAMAYHLYNNMGSHMQVRRQALNWLERNMDILTAFAAQGEGHFSATEYLANMSQPGEWGDEIMLMAIAGAYSISIMV' A
#
# COMPACT_ATOMS: atom_id res chain seq x y z
N MET A 1 2.68 -7.51 6.86
CA MET A 1 2.69 -6.03 6.89
C MET A 1 1.36 -5.41 7.35
N PHE A 2 0.26 -5.45 6.58
CA PHE A 2 -0.98 -4.71 6.91
C PHE A 2 -1.57 -5.00 8.31
N ARG A 3 -1.45 -6.24 8.82
CA ARG A 3 -1.86 -6.58 10.19
C ARG A 3 -1.04 -5.87 11.27
N ALA A 4 0.27 -5.73 11.06
CA ALA A 4 1.13 -4.97 11.95
C ALA A 4 0.76 -3.49 11.93
N MET A 5 0.57 -2.91 10.75
CA MET A 5 0.11 -1.52 10.62
C MET A 5 -1.25 -1.29 11.27
N ALA A 6 -2.20 -2.24 11.13
CA ALA A 6 -3.50 -2.14 11.79
C ALA A 6 -3.38 -2.23 13.32
N TYR A 7 -2.46 -3.03 13.84
CA TYR A 7 -2.15 -3.04 15.27
C TYR A 7 -1.59 -1.70 15.74
N HIS A 8 -0.63 -1.10 15.02
CA HIS A 8 -0.08 0.20 15.40
C HIS A 8 -1.08 1.36 15.27
N LEU A 9 -1.94 1.36 14.26
CA LEU A 9 -2.91 2.42 14.00
C LEU A 9 -4.16 2.32 14.87
N TYR A 10 -4.61 1.10 15.17
CA TYR A 10 -5.93 0.86 15.75
C TYR A 10 -5.92 -0.05 16.99
N ASN A 11 -4.75 -0.52 17.42
CA ASN A 11 -4.61 -1.58 18.43
C ASN A 11 -5.45 -2.83 18.08
N ASN A 12 -5.67 -3.08 16.78
CA ASN A 12 -6.52 -4.16 16.28
C ASN A 12 -6.01 -4.67 14.93
N MET A 13 -5.40 -5.86 14.94
CA MET A 13 -4.90 -6.50 13.72
C MET A 13 -6.01 -6.86 12.71
N GLY A 14 -7.27 -7.01 13.17
CA GLY A 14 -8.43 -7.32 12.32
C GLY A 14 -8.78 -6.20 11.33
N SER A 15 -8.36 -4.96 11.61
CA SER A 15 -8.58 -3.80 10.73
C SER A 15 -7.62 -3.74 9.54
N HIS A 16 -6.84 -4.80 9.27
CA HIS A 16 -5.84 -4.81 8.20
C HIS A 16 -6.40 -4.57 6.80
N MET A 17 -7.65 -4.98 6.53
CA MET A 17 -8.31 -4.69 5.24
C MET A 17 -8.65 -3.20 5.08
N GLN A 18 -8.98 -2.51 6.19
CA GLN A 18 -9.20 -1.07 6.18
C GLN A 18 -7.88 -0.34 5.87
N VAL A 19 -6.78 -0.75 6.50
CA VAL A 19 -5.46 -0.17 6.21
C VAL A 19 -5.08 -0.37 4.74
N ARG A 20 -5.25 -1.59 4.20
CA ARG A 20 -5.00 -1.89 2.78
C ARG A 20 -5.82 -0.96 1.87
N ARG A 21 -7.13 -0.85 2.13
CA ARG A 21 -8.02 0.00 1.32
C ARG A 21 -7.62 1.47 1.36
N GLN A 22 -7.27 2.00 2.52
CA GLN A 22 -6.86 3.40 2.65
C GLN A 22 -5.57 3.69 1.88
N ALA A 23 -4.61 2.76 1.92
CA ALA A 23 -3.37 2.87 1.16
C ALA A 23 -3.62 2.82 -0.36
N LEU A 24 -4.45 1.88 -0.84
CA LEU A 24 -4.83 1.78 -2.25
C LEU A 24 -5.54 3.05 -2.74
N ASN A 25 -6.53 3.54 -1.99
CA ASN A 25 -7.25 4.78 -2.31
C ASN A 25 -6.30 5.98 -2.39
N TRP A 26 -5.25 6.00 -1.55
CA TRP A 26 -4.24 7.05 -1.60
C TRP A 26 -3.35 6.91 -2.84
N LEU A 27 -2.90 5.71 -3.19
CA LEU A 27 -2.12 5.47 -4.42
C LEU A 27 -2.90 5.81 -5.69
N GLU A 28 -4.19 5.47 -5.76
CA GLU A 28 -5.07 5.84 -6.89
C GLU A 28 -5.13 7.35 -7.12
N ARG A 29 -4.93 8.16 -6.08
CA ARG A 29 -4.89 9.63 -6.15
C ARG A 29 -3.49 10.19 -6.39
N ASN A 30 -2.45 9.36 -6.26
CA ASN A 30 -1.03 9.72 -6.39
C ASN A 30 -0.34 8.72 -7.35
N MET A 31 -0.93 8.55 -8.53
CA MET A 31 -0.51 7.58 -9.56
C MET A 31 0.87 7.89 -10.18
N ASP A 32 1.35 9.11 -10.03
CA ASP A 32 2.70 9.53 -10.40
C ASP A 32 3.76 8.72 -9.65
N ILE A 33 3.50 8.38 -8.38
CA ILE A 33 4.37 7.50 -7.58
C ILE A 33 4.46 6.12 -8.21
N LEU A 34 3.32 5.49 -8.54
CA LEU A 34 3.33 4.19 -9.19
C LEU A 34 4.00 4.25 -10.57
N THR A 35 3.83 5.34 -11.31
CA THR A 35 4.50 5.50 -12.60
C THR A 35 6.02 5.59 -12.43
N ALA A 36 6.50 6.24 -11.36
CA ALA A 36 7.92 6.36 -11.06
C ALA A 36 8.56 5.06 -10.54
N PHE A 37 7.83 4.26 -9.76
CA PHE A 37 8.38 3.08 -9.07
C PHE A 37 7.96 1.74 -9.68
N ALA A 38 6.72 1.64 -10.17
CA ALA A 38 6.19 0.39 -10.72
C ALA A 38 6.53 0.20 -12.20
N ALA A 39 6.93 1.23 -12.96
CA ALA A 39 7.13 1.13 -14.41
C ALA A 39 8.61 1.13 -14.87
N GLN A 40 9.58 1.04 -13.96
CA GLN A 40 11.02 1.13 -14.28
C GLN A 40 11.72 -0.24 -14.08
N GLY A 41 11.63 -1.14 -15.07
CA GLY A 41 12.47 -2.36 -15.13
C GLY A 41 11.83 -3.56 -15.86
N GLU A 42 12.58 -4.64 -16.07
CA GLU A 42 12.04 -5.90 -16.59
C GLU A 42 11.32 -6.69 -15.47
N GLY A 43 10.06 -7.10 -15.71
CA GLY A 43 9.20 -7.80 -14.72
C GLY A 43 8.15 -6.93 -14.04
N HIS A 44 8.01 -5.69 -14.47
CA HIS A 44 7.16 -4.68 -13.83
C HIS A 44 5.71 -4.68 -14.35
N PHE A 45 4.77 -4.78 -13.41
CA PHE A 45 3.34 -4.59 -13.65
C PHE A 45 3.04 -3.13 -14.01
N SER A 46 2.09 -2.90 -14.93
CA SER A 46 1.49 -1.58 -15.08
C SER A 46 0.91 -1.11 -13.74
N ALA A 47 0.80 0.21 -13.54
CA ALA A 47 0.22 0.76 -12.30
C ALA A 47 -1.17 0.16 -12.00
N THR A 48 -1.96 -0.13 -13.04
CA THR A 48 -3.26 -0.79 -12.93
C THR A 48 -3.14 -2.25 -12.47
N GLU A 49 -2.22 -3.03 -13.05
CA GLU A 49 -1.97 -4.42 -12.64
C GLU A 49 -1.44 -4.49 -11.21
N TYR A 50 -0.55 -3.56 -10.83
CA TYR A 50 -0.05 -3.44 -9.47
C TYR A 50 -1.20 -3.20 -8.48
N LEU A 51 -2.07 -2.23 -8.74
CA LEU A 51 -3.24 -1.95 -7.90
C LEU A 51 -4.20 -3.15 -7.84
N ALA A 52 -4.42 -3.82 -8.96
CA ALA A 52 -5.27 -5.01 -9.03
C ALA A 52 -4.72 -6.14 -8.15
N ASN A 53 -3.42 -6.41 -8.22
CA ASN A 53 -2.74 -7.41 -7.38
C ASN A 53 -2.81 -7.01 -5.91
N MET A 54 -2.41 -5.77 -5.58
CA MET A 54 -2.42 -5.26 -4.21
C MET A 54 -3.82 -5.14 -3.60
N SER A 55 -4.88 -5.15 -4.40
CA SER A 55 -6.26 -5.22 -3.90
C SER A 55 -6.63 -6.59 -3.34
N GLN A 56 -5.93 -7.66 -3.74
CA GLN A 56 -6.28 -9.02 -3.36
C GLN A 56 -6.01 -9.29 -1.87
N PRO A 57 -6.97 -9.88 -1.13
CA PRO A 57 -6.72 -10.37 0.22
C PRO A 57 -5.60 -11.41 0.21
N GLY A 58 -4.64 -11.26 1.11
CA GLY A 58 -3.50 -12.18 1.22
C GLY A 58 -2.28 -11.76 0.40
N GLU A 59 -2.41 -10.83 -0.55
CA GLU A 59 -1.26 -10.28 -1.28
C GLU A 59 -0.27 -9.61 -0.32
N TRP A 60 1.02 -9.82 -0.53
CA TRP A 60 2.04 -9.30 0.38
C TRP A 60 2.20 -7.79 0.15
N GLY A 61 2.38 -7.03 1.22
CA GLY A 61 2.64 -5.59 1.09
C GLY A 61 4.14 -5.34 0.97
N ASP A 62 4.50 -4.31 0.23
CA ASP A 62 5.86 -3.88 -0.08
C ASP A 62 6.14 -2.45 0.40
N GLU A 63 7.28 -1.89 0.02
CA GLU A 63 7.71 -0.53 0.37
C GLU A 63 6.77 0.54 -0.21
N ILE A 64 6.20 0.30 -1.40
CA ILE A 64 5.23 1.22 -2.02
C ILE A 64 3.95 1.27 -1.16
N MET A 65 3.46 0.12 -0.70
CA MET A 65 2.31 0.07 0.19
C MET A 65 2.61 0.68 1.58
N LEU A 66 3.83 0.55 2.11
CA LEU A 66 4.22 1.25 3.34
C LEU A 66 4.20 2.77 3.16
N MET A 67 4.79 3.26 2.07
CA MET A 67 4.77 4.68 1.72
C MET A 67 3.32 5.19 1.56
N ALA A 68 2.47 4.41 0.90
CA ALA A 68 1.06 4.74 0.74
C ALA A 68 0.30 4.80 2.07
N ILE A 69 0.61 3.90 3.02
CA ILE A 69 0.03 3.97 4.38
C ILE A 69 0.51 5.23 5.09
N ALA A 70 1.81 5.56 5.01
CA ALA A 70 2.35 6.78 5.59
C ALA A 70 1.62 8.03 5.04
N GLY A 71 1.44 8.10 3.72
CA GLY A 71 0.69 9.17 3.06
C GLY A 71 -0.80 9.20 3.45
N ALA A 72 -1.49 8.06 3.43
CA ALA A 72 -2.91 7.96 3.71
C ALA A 72 -3.28 8.35 5.16
N TYR A 73 -2.37 8.10 6.10
CA TYR A 73 -2.58 8.37 7.52
C TYR A 73 -1.82 9.62 8.01
N SER A 74 -1.03 10.28 7.16
CA SER A 74 -0.18 11.41 7.53
C SER A 74 0.76 11.09 8.71
N ILE A 75 1.43 9.95 8.64
CA ILE A 75 2.38 9.47 9.66
C ILE A 75 3.75 9.18 9.05
N SER A 76 4.77 9.04 9.90
CA SER A 76 6.05 8.46 9.53
C SER A 76 6.13 7.01 10.02
N ILE A 77 6.74 6.14 9.21
CA ILE A 77 6.94 4.73 9.53
C ILE A 77 8.44 4.46 9.59
N MET A 78 8.90 3.86 10.68
CA MET A 78 10.26 3.35 10.85
C MET A 78 10.19 1.82 10.77
N VAL A 79 11.08 1.21 9.97
CA VAL A 79 11.16 -0.24 9.73
C VAL A 79 12.49 -0.76 10.26
#